data_AF-A0A945YWT6-F1
#
_entry.id   AF-A0A945YWT6-F1
#
_cell.length_a   1.000
_cell.length_b   1.000
_cell.length_c   1.000
_cell.angle_alpha   90.00
_cell.angle_beta   90.00
_cell.angle_gamma   90.00
#
_symmetry.space_group_name_H-M   'P 1'
#
loop_
_entity.id
_entity.type
_entity.pdbx_description
1 polymer ?
#
loop_
_entity_poly.entity_id
_entity_poly.type
_entity_poly.pdbx_seq_one_letter_code
_entity_poly.pdbx_strand_id
1 'polypeptide(L)'
;EGDIKHDSAITINGIGFGKKTKATPLVWEDFSDGKLDSSLSPHTNSLIANNRDNLRTGFSRFNARNDFKKAGNGFFSYDKLVAPEWFVQYWVKLAASWHWGTSTYKGPDNGLANIKFFRMFPKGSRNYTNFFWNFHGWGVGNNVLRAFENNTSENKYVFNMQNVFTLDTWHCVQVEYGENSGIDKHDGHIKLWIDGILRDDSTEINTNNGKDGVAINKRPYIIGFYDSWPPSDSSEVTQYAYYSDVYVDNTWARVEIGDAPTWSDCTHREMQIPASWSEASIKVNINQGLFAEGDPAYLFVVDSSGNVSRGSPMVIGGDGSSFTASPVNINEVPELQNKEEIELQKDKDDEGVEKIGEGEEGELELLEIPYQIPDLVWLLQGVDLTKHTKGPFTVKIRVDGVDEQGHASLFPRILYYIGTGSSHGYFDMIHEGDNVWSFEIPDPGWYRYRSNSIHYQARLFDEDGGVIAKSRWDIELIDSFIRQN
;
A
#
# COMPACT_ATOMS: atom_id res chain seq x y z
N GLU A 1 11.80 32.66 -0.97
CA GLU A 1 11.10 31.41 -1.27
C GLU A 1 10.30 31.01 -0.02
N GLY A 2 9.34 30.09 -0.11
CA GLY A 2 8.48 29.74 1.04
C GLY A 2 9.04 28.57 1.81
N ASP A 3 9.16 28.70 3.13
CA ASP A 3 9.61 27.61 4.01
C ASP A 3 8.54 26.50 4.08
N ILE A 4 8.99 25.24 4.07
CA ILE A 4 8.13 24.05 4.22
C ILE A 4 7.72 23.91 5.70
N LYS A 5 6.63 24.56 6.08
CA LYS A 5 6.10 24.54 7.45
C LYS A 5 4.61 24.22 7.47
N HIS A 6 4.07 23.91 8.64
CA HIS A 6 2.63 23.73 8.79
C HIS A 6 1.83 24.85 8.10
N ASP A 7 0.79 24.46 7.36
CA ASP A 7 -0.08 25.30 6.50
C ASP A 7 0.59 25.95 5.27
N SER A 8 1.88 25.73 5.03
CA SER A 8 2.50 26.19 3.77
C SER A 8 1.92 25.43 2.57
N ALA A 9 1.62 26.15 1.49
CA ALA A 9 1.14 25.54 0.25
C ALA A 9 2.33 25.11 -0.61
N ILE A 10 2.35 23.85 -1.04
CA ILE A 10 3.36 23.32 -1.96
C ILE A 10 2.70 22.74 -3.21
N THR A 11 3.43 22.73 -4.32
CA THR A 11 3.03 22.04 -5.55
C THR A 11 3.92 20.83 -5.77
N ILE A 12 3.31 19.68 -6.04
CA ILE A 12 3.98 18.42 -6.35
C ILE A 12 3.71 18.15 -7.83
N ASN A 13 4.76 18.07 -8.64
CA ASN A 13 4.66 17.73 -10.05
C ASN A 13 5.15 16.30 -10.28
N GLY A 14 4.63 15.62 -11.30
CA GLY A 14 5.04 14.26 -11.63
C GLY A 14 4.21 13.69 -12.77
N ILE A 15 4.16 12.37 -12.87
CA ILE A 15 3.33 11.63 -13.83
C ILE A 15 2.70 10.43 -13.11
N GLY A 16 1.56 9.95 -13.63
CA GLY A 16 0.93 8.73 -13.12
C GLY A 16 0.24 8.89 -11.76
N PHE A 17 -0.10 10.11 -11.33
CA PHE A 17 -0.84 10.30 -10.07
C PHE A 17 -2.28 9.76 -10.11
N GLY A 18 -2.75 9.33 -11.29
CA GLY A 18 -4.11 8.90 -11.52
C GLY A 18 -5.13 10.04 -11.37
N LYS A 19 -6.39 9.71 -11.59
CA LYS A 19 -7.49 10.66 -11.48
C LYS A 19 -8.08 10.61 -10.07
N LYS A 20 -8.21 11.78 -9.45
CA LYS A 20 -8.98 11.97 -8.23
C LYS A 20 -10.07 13.02 -8.48
N THR A 21 -11.32 12.57 -8.62
CA THR A 21 -12.44 13.43 -9.04
C THR A 21 -12.72 14.57 -8.06
N LYS A 22 -12.48 14.34 -6.77
CA LYS A 22 -12.50 15.34 -5.72
C LYS A 22 -11.14 15.35 -5.03
N ALA A 23 -10.38 16.44 -5.19
CA ALA A 23 -9.04 16.53 -4.59
C ALA A 23 -9.07 16.43 -3.06
N THR A 24 -10.01 17.15 -2.43
CA THR A 24 -10.19 17.11 -0.98
C THR A 24 -10.88 15.83 -0.52
N PRO A 25 -10.51 15.30 0.66
CA PRO A 25 -11.13 14.08 1.19
C PRO A 25 -12.63 14.26 1.45
N LEU A 26 -13.29 13.14 1.74
CA LEU A 26 -14.67 13.15 2.24
C LEU A 26 -14.74 13.71 3.66
N VAL A 27 -13.71 13.44 4.47
CA VAL A 27 -13.53 13.95 5.82
C VAL A 27 -12.07 14.32 6.05
N TRP A 28 -11.83 15.51 6.59
CA TRP A 28 -10.61 15.87 7.30
C TRP A 28 -11.02 16.55 8.59
N GLU A 29 -10.81 15.87 9.72
CA GLU A 29 -11.21 16.34 11.04
C GLU A 29 -9.99 16.35 11.96
N ASP A 30 -9.41 17.54 12.15
CA ASP A 30 -8.30 17.82 13.06
C ASP A 30 -8.76 18.43 14.39
N PHE A 31 -10.08 18.56 14.58
CA PHE A 31 -10.77 19.14 15.74
C PHE A 31 -10.37 20.59 16.05
N SER A 32 -9.74 21.31 15.13
CA SER A 32 -9.16 22.64 15.37
C SER A 32 -10.19 23.69 15.82
N ASP A 33 -11.47 23.53 15.46
CA ASP A 33 -12.57 24.42 15.82
C ASP A 33 -13.37 23.95 17.07
N GLY A 34 -13.01 22.80 17.64
CA GLY A 34 -13.67 22.20 18.79
C GLY A 34 -15.07 21.66 18.52
N LYS A 35 -15.42 21.41 17.25
CA LYS A 35 -16.68 20.80 16.83
C LYS A 35 -16.39 19.54 16.02
N LEU A 36 -17.35 18.63 16.00
CA LEU A 36 -17.29 17.46 15.15
C LEU A 36 -17.86 17.80 13.77
N ASP A 37 -17.15 17.45 12.72
CA ASP A 37 -17.56 17.54 11.33
C ASP A 37 -18.88 16.79 11.14
N SER A 38 -19.86 17.48 10.55
CA SER A 38 -21.21 16.96 10.27
C SER A 38 -21.26 15.72 9.36
N SER A 39 -20.15 15.41 8.68
CA SER A 39 -19.95 14.20 7.90
C SER A 39 -19.77 12.95 8.78
N LEU A 40 -19.22 13.12 9.98
CA LEU A 40 -19.02 12.07 10.98
C LEU A 40 -20.20 12.01 11.95
N SER A 41 -20.63 10.80 12.28
CA SER A 41 -21.65 10.55 13.31
C SER A 41 -21.00 9.94 14.55
N PRO A 42 -21.11 10.58 15.74
CA PRO A 42 -20.66 9.97 16.98
C PRO A 42 -21.70 8.97 17.48
N HIS A 43 -21.26 7.86 18.08
CA HIS A 43 -22.16 6.81 18.59
C HIS A 43 -22.38 6.86 20.11
N THR A 44 -21.93 7.93 20.76
CA THR A 44 -22.15 8.19 22.17
C THR A 44 -22.04 9.68 22.50
N ASN A 45 -22.76 10.12 23.53
CA ASN A 45 -22.64 11.47 24.10
C ASN A 45 -21.37 11.63 24.98
N SER A 46 -20.70 10.52 25.32
CA SER A 46 -19.45 10.51 26.07
C SER A 46 -18.26 10.97 25.23
N LEU A 47 -18.39 10.91 23.90
CA LEU A 47 -17.40 11.36 22.95
C LEU A 47 -17.59 12.86 22.71
N ILE A 48 -16.62 13.64 23.15
CA ILE A 48 -16.57 15.11 22.95
C ILE A 48 -15.46 15.46 21.96
N ALA A 49 -15.62 16.56 21.20
CA ALA A 49 -14.69 17.00 20.14
C ALA A 49 -13.89 18.27 20.51
N ASN A 50 -14.03 18.77 21.74
CA ASN A 50 -13.41 20.01 22.22
C ASN A 50 -12.46 19.79 23.40
N ASN A 51 -11.87 18.60 23.51
CA ASN A 51 -10.97 18.27 24.60
C ASN A 51 -9.59 18.92 24.37
N ARG A 52 -9.02 19.50 25.43
CA ARG A 52 -7.71 20.21 25.39
C ARG A 52 -6.56 19.43 26.02
N ASP A 53 -6.85 18.29 26.65
CA ASP A 53 -5.83 17.43 27.25
C ASP A 53 -5.20 16.53 26.18
N ASN A 54 -3.91 16.19 26.33
CA ASN A 54 -3.21 15.24 25.45
C ASN A 54 -3.25 15.61 23.96
N LEU A 55 -3.12 16.89 23.61
CA LEU A 55 -3.03 17.34 22.22
C LEU A 55 -1.94 16.58 21.46
N ARG A 56 -2.22 16.21 20.20
CA ARG A 56 -1.32 15.37 19.40
C ARG A 56 -0.03 16.10 19.04
N THR A 57 -0.16 17.34 18.57
CA THR A 57 0.96 18.15 18.09
C THR A 57 0.92 19.55 18.69
N GLY A 58 1.97 20.34 18.47
CA GLY A 58 1.97 21.76 18.82
C GLY A 58 0.98 22.61 18.01
N PHE A 59 0.42 22.06 16.93
CA PHE A 59 -0.56 22.71 16.06
C PHE A 59 -2.00 22.35 16.43
N SER A 60 -2.22 21.23 17.12
CA SER A 60 -3.54 20.81 17.58
C SER A 60 -4.11 21.81 18.60
N ARG A 61 -5.38 22.21 18.42
CA ARG A 61 -6.11 23.04 19.40
C ARG A 61 -7.00 22.22 20.32
N PHE A 62 -7.61 21.19 19.76
CA PHE A 62 -8.42 20.22 20.46
C PHE A 62 -8.15 18.82 19.90
N ASN A 63 -8.70 17.83 20.57
CA ASN A 63 -8.89 16.48 20.05
C ASN A 63 -10.29 16.00 20.47
N ALA A 64 -10.70 14.87 19.93
CA ALA A 64 -11.82 14.15 20.48
C ALA A 64 -11.40 13.25 21.64
N ARG A 65 -12.30 13.05 22.61
CA ARG A 65 -12.09 12.15 23.75
C ARG A 65 -13.37 11.40 24.07
N ASN A 66 -13.30 10.08 24.21
CA ASN A 66 -14.37 9.27 24.78
C ASN A 66 -14.00 8.77 26.17
N ASP A 67 -14.96 8.80 27.10
CA ASP A 67 -14.89 8.13 28.40
C ASP A 67 -15.55 6.74 28.31
N PHE A 68 -14.72 5.69 28.29
CA PHE A 68 -15.16 4.29 28.19
C PHE A 68 -15.78 3.75 29.48
N LYS A 69 -15.63 4.47 30.61
CA LYS A 69 -16.40 4.17 31.82
C LYS A 69 -17.89 4.51 31.66
N LYS A 70 -18.20 5.49 30.80
CA LYS A 70 -19.59 5.94 30.56
C LYS A 70 -20.22 5.23 29.38
N ALA A 71 -19.46 4.95 28.32
CA ALA A 71 -19.99 4.31 27.11
C ALA A 71 -18.90 3.62 26.28
N GLY A 72 -19.15 2.37 25.90
CA GLY A 72 -18.27 1.60 25.02
C GLY A 72 -18.32 2.01 23.54
N ASN A 73 -19.33 2.79 23.10
CA ASN A 73 -19.49 3.23 21.70
C ASN A 73 -18.64 4.47 21.35
N GLY A 74 -17.36 4.48 21.75
CA GLY A 74 -16.45 5.61 21.61
C GLY A 74 -15.86 5.83 20.21
N PHE A 75 -16.68 5.69 19.17
CA PHE A 75 -16.23 5.75 17.77
C PHE A 75 -17.08 6.72 16.93
N PHE A 76 -16.54 7.06 15.77
CA PHE A 76 -17.22 7.79 14.69
C PHE A 76 -17.61 6.84 13.57
N SER A 77 -18.63 7.25 12.80
CA SER A 77 -18.96 6.60 11.54
C SER A 77 -19.10 7.60 10.41
N TYR A 78 -18.70 7.20 9.20
CA TYR A 78 -18.99 7.95 7.98
C TYR A 78 -20.14 7.27 7.24
N ASP A 79 -21.35 7.84 7.36
CA ASP A 79 -22.60 7.20 6.94
C ASP A 79 -23.21 7.78 5.66
N LYS A 80 -22.49 8.68 4.98
CA LYS A 80 -23.05 9.44 3.87
C LYS A 80 -23.16 8.63 2.58
N LEU A 81 -22.20 7.76 2.26
CA LEU A 81 -22.21 6.90 1.07
C LEU A 81 -21.64 5.51 1.34
N VAL A 82 -21.79 4.61 0.38
CA VAL A 82 -21.06 3.32 0.28
C VAL A 82 -20.21 3.36 -0.99
N ALA A 83 -19.04 2.73 -0.97
CA ALA A 83 -18.09 2.73 -2.08
C ALA A 83 -17.33 1.40 -2.14
N PRO A 84 -16.83 0.99 -3.32
CA PRO A 84 -16.02 -0.21 -3.46
C PRO A 84 -14.67 -0.04 -2.76
N GLU A 85 -14.13 1.18 -2.74
CA GLU A 85 -12.79 1.47 -2.22
C GLU A 85 -12.85 2.52 -1.12
N TRP A 86 -11.98 2.36 -0.13
CA TRP A 86 -11.83 3.31 0.97
C TRP A 86 -10.38 3.41 1.42
N PHE A 87 -9.97 4.64 1.73
CA PHE A 87 -8.84 4.88 2.61
C PHE A 87 -9.33 5.62 3.86
N VAL A 88 -8.98 5.12 5.03
CA VAL A 88 -9.33 5.72 6.32
C VAL A 88 -8.10 5.82 7.18
N GLN A 89 -7.86 6.99 7.77
CA GLN A 89 -6.88 7.18 8.82
C GLN A 89 -7.54 7.84 10.04
N TYR A 90 -7.04 7.50 11.21
CA TYR A 90 -7.22 8.32 12.41
C TYR A 90 -6.04 8.14 13.35
N TRP A 91 -5.73 9.16 14.12
CA TRP A 91 -4.81 9.05 15.24
C TRP A 91 -5.58 8.69 16.50
N VAL A 92 -5.00 7.84 17.35
CA VAL A 92 -5.57 7.45 18.63
C VAL A 92 -4.52 7.42 19.74
N LYS A 93 -4.87 7.91 20.92
CA LYS A 93 -4.09 7.73 22.15
C LYS A 93 -4.95 7.08 23.20
N LEU A 94 -4.43 6.04 23.85
CA LEU A 94 -5.06 5.41 25.00
C LEU A 94 -4.46 6.00 26.27
N ALA A 95 -5.28 6.38 27.24
CA ALA A 95 -4.77 6.94 28.50
C ALA A 95 -3.82 5.96 29.21
N ALA A 96 -2.91 6.49 30.04
CA ALA A 96 -2.06 5.67 30.91
C ALA A 96 -2.86 4.72 31.83
N SER A 97 -4.10 5.08 32.15
CA SER A 97 -5.06 4.30 32.94
C SER A 97 -5.84 3.26 32.13
N TRP A 98 -5.60 3.14 30.82
CA TRP A 98 -6.31 2.19 29.97
C TRP A 98 -6.01 0.76 30.41
N HIS A 99 -7.07 -0.01 30.65
CA HIS A 99 -6.96 -1.38 31.09
C HIS A 99 -7.68 -2.31 30.11
N TRP A 100 -6.88 -3.11 29.41
CA TRP A 100 -7.38 -4.22 28.60
C TRP A 100 -8.00 -5.27 29.53
N GLY A 101 -9.20 -5.74 29.22
CA GLY A 101 -9.91 -6.77 29.98
C GLY A 101 -9.10 -8.07 30.11
N THR A 102 -9.34 -8.81 31.19
CA THR A 102 -8.52 -9.96 31.59
C THR A 102 -9.07 -11.33 31.21
N SER A 103 -10.19 -11.44 30.49
CA SER A 103 -10.89 -12.73 30.38
C SER A 103 -11.34 -13.18 28.98
N THR A 104 -11.68 -14.47 28.94
CA THR A 104 -12.30 -15.18 27.82
C THR A 104 -13.77 -14.77 27.63
N TYR A 105 -14.42 -15.22 26.55
CA TYR A 105 -15.82 -14.90 26.26
C TYR A 105 -16.74 -15.06 27.51
N LYS A 106 -17.31 -13.94 28.00
CA LYS A 106 -18.16 -13.84 29.20
C LYS A 106 -17.48 -14.18 30.54
N GLY A 107 -16.16 -14.02 30.66
CA GLY A 107 -15.49 -14.17 31.95
C GLY A 107 -15.74 -12.97 32.89
N PRO A 108 -15.26 -13.06 34.13
CA PRO A 108 -15.39 -11.99 35.12
C PRO A 108 -14.44 -10.84 34.74
N ASP A 109 -14.89 -9.95 33.84
CA ASP A 109 -14.04 -8.91 33.24
C ASP A 109 -13.74 -7.76 34.21
N ASN A 110 -12.46 -7.58 34.51
CA ASN A 110 -11.90 -6.31 34.99
C ASN A 110 -11.27 -5.59 33.77
N GLY A 111 -12.01 -4.69 33.09
CA GLY A 111 -11.50 -3.89 31.96
C GLY A 111 -12.30 -4.02 30.66
N LEU A 112 -11.79 -3.42 29.57
CA LEU A 112 -12.45 -3.37 28.26
C LEU A 112 -12.15 -4.62 27.44
N ALA A 113 -13.17 -5.29 26.90
CA ALA A 113 -12.99 -6.53 26.15
C ALA A 113 -13.74 -6.56 24.82
N ASN A 114 -13.21 -7.28 23.83
CA ASN A 114 -13.82 -7.38 22.50
C ASN A 114 -13.95 -6.00 21.79
N ILE A 115 -12.86 -5.24 21.83
CA ILE A 115 -12.76 -3.91 21.22
C ILE A 115 -12.59 -4.02 19.72
N LYS A 116 -13.52 -3.45 18.94
CA LYS A 116 -13.34 -3.22 17.51
C LYS A 116 -12.78 -1.83 17.32
N PHE A 117 -11.61 -1.70 16.72
CA PHE A 117 -10.99 -0.40 16.43
C PHE A 117 -11.25 0.05 14.99
N PHE A 118 -11.73 -0.85 14.14
CA PHE A 118 -12.19 -0.50 12.80
C PHE A 118 -13.26 -1.47 12.31
N ARG A 119 -14.28 -0.98 11.60
CA ARG A 119 -15.32 -1.83 10.99
C ARG A 119 -15.88 -1.22 9.73
N MET A 120 -15.92 -2.02 8.67
CA MET A 120 -16.65 -1.75 7.44
C MET A 120 -18.00 -2.45 7.49
N PHE A 121 -19.07 -1.69 7.27
CA PHE A 121 -20.44 -2.21 7.35
C PHE A 121 -21.27 -1.76 6.14
N PRO A 122 -22.06 -2.64 5.51
CA PRO A 122 -22.97 -2.24 4.43
C PRO A 122 -24.19 -1.48 4.97
N LYS A 123 -24.78 -0.61 4.16
CA LYS A 123 -26.08 0.00 4.54
C LYS A 123 -27.18 -1.06 4.44
N GLY A 124 -27.94 -1.28 5.51
CA GLY A 124 -29.11 -2.18 5.52
C GLY A 124 -28.98 -3.35 6.50
N SER A 125 -29.26 -4.56 6.01
CA SER A 125 -29.39 -5.77 6.84
C SER A 125 -28.07 -6.18 7.51
N ARG A 126 -28.14 -6.67 8.76
CA ARG A 126 -27.00 -7.28 9.46
C ARG A 126 -26.58 -8.64 8.89
N ASN A 127 -27.36 -9.19 7.97
CA ASN A 127 -27.04 -10.47 7.33
C ASN A 127 -25.94 -10.35 6.29
N TYR A 128 -25.67 -9.17 5.75
CA TYR A 128 -24.58 -8.97 4.80
C TYR A 128 -23.22 -9.18 5.47
N THR A 129 -22.25 -9.59 4.67
CA THR A 129 -20.87 -9.70 5.14
C THR A 129 -20.39 -8.31 5.56
N ASN A 130 -19.93 -8.20 6.80
CA ASN A 130 -19.24 -7.02 7.30
C ASN A 130 -17.86 -7.45 7.77
N PHE A 131 -16.97 -6.48 7.85
CA PHE A 131 -15.55 -6.70 8.09
C PHE A 131 -15.10 -5.83 9.27
N PHE A 132 -14.27 -6.37 10.16
CA PHE A 132 -13.63 -5.57 11.21
C PHE A 132 -12.31 -6.18 11.65
N TRP A 133 -11.46 -5.30 12.20
CA TRP A 133 -10.40 -5.71 13.11
C TRP A 133 -10.82 -5.44 14.55
N ASN A 134 -10.60 -6.44 15.40
CA ASN A 134 -10.89 -6.32 16.82
C ASN A 134 -9.84 -7.02 17.68
N PHE A 135 -9.62 -6.50 18.88
CA PHE A 135 -8.89 -7.21 19.94
C PHE A 135 -9.86 -8.17 20.61
N HIS A 136 -9.63 -9.47 20.44
CA HIS A 136 -10.49 -10.52 20.98
C HIS A 136 -9.76 -11.41 21.99
N GLY A 137 -10.33 -11.56 23.18
CA GLY A 137 -9.84 -12.45 24.24
C GLY A 137 -10.24 -13.94 24.13
N TRP A 138 -10.47 -14.52 22.94
CA TRP A 138 -10.71 -15.98 22.88
C TRP A 138 -9.39 -16.73 23.08
N GLY A 139 -9.09 -17.06 24.33
CA GLY A 139 -7.89 -17.84 24.70
C GLY A 139 -6.72 -16.99 25.16
N VAL A 140 -5.59 -17.64 25.38
CA VAL A 140 -4.37 -17.00 25.89
C VAL A 140 -3.74 -16.18 24.76
N GLY A 141 -3.73 -14.86 24.90
CA GLY A 141 -3.17 -13.93 23.92
C GLY A 141 -4.23 -12.96 23.38
N ASN A 142 -4.00 -11.67 23.58
CA ASN A 142 -4.89 -10.61 23.12
C ASN A 142 -4.68 -10.37 21.63
N ASN A 143 -5.39 -11.17 20.83
CA ASN A 143 -5.19 -11.25 19.38
C ASN A 143 -5.99 -10.18 18.65
N VAL A 144 -5.42 -9.61 17.59
CA VAL A 144 -6.27 -8.99 16.56
C VAL A 144 -6.86 -10.11 15.74
N LEU A 145 -8.17 -10.23 15.85
CA LEU A 145 -8.95 -10.98 14.91
C LEU A 145 -9.40 -10.01 13.81
N ARG A 146 -8.98 -10.30 12.58
CA ARG A 146 -9.69 -9.86 11.39
C ARG A 146 -10.86 -10.80 11.17
N ALA A 147 -12.08 -10.29 11.24
CA ALA A 147 -13.28 -11.11 11.06
C ALA A 147 -14.16 -10.62 9.92
N PHE A 148 -14.73 -11.60 9.22
CA PHE A 148 -15.87 -11.48 8.34
C PHE A 148 -17.04 -12.28 8.94
N GLU A 149 -18.01 -11.58 9.54
CA GLU A 149 -19.09 -12.21 10.34
C GLU A 149 -19.96 -13.21 9.55
N ASN A 150 -20.05 -13.06 8.23
CA ASN A 150 -20.80 -13.97 7.34
C ASN A 150 -19.91 -14.66 6.29
N ASN A 151 -18.58 -14.55 6.41
CA ASN A 151 -17.61 -15.23 5.55
C ASN A 151 -16.36 -15.67 6.34
N THR A 152 -16.56 -16.55 7.32
CA THR A 152 -15.54 -16.83 8.34
C THR A 152 -14.27 -17.52 7.82
N SER A 153 -14.28 -18.06 6.60
CA SER A 153 -13.08 -18.63 5.96
C SER A 153 -11.98 -17.60 5.76
N GLU A 154 -12.35 -16.32 5.70
CA GLU A 154 -11.41 -15.21 5.56
C GLU A 154 -10.84 -14.72 6.89
N ASN A 155 -11.24 -15.29 8.03
CA ASN A 155 -10.80 -14.77 9.32
C ASN A 155 -9.29 -14.99 9.56
N LYS A 156 -8.60 -14.00 10.12
CA LYS A 156 -7.17 -14.04 10.43
C LYS A 156 -6.92 -13.64 11.89
N TYR A 157 -6.03 -14.35 12.57
CA TYR A 157 -5.66 -14.09 13.97
C TYR A 157 -4.18 -13.71 14.06
N VAL A 158 -3.90 -12.58 14.70
CA VAL A 158 -2.53 -12.11 14.97
C VAL A 158 -2.37 -11.91 16.47
N PHE A 159 -1.41 -12.60 17.08
CA PHE A 159 -1.23 -12.58 18.54
C PHE A 159 -0.62 -11.27 19.06
N ASN A 160 -0.98 -10.90 20.29
CA ASN A 160 -0.41 -9.78 21.06
C ASN A 160 -0.55 -8.38 20.43
N MET A 161 -1.52 -8.21 19.53
CA MET A 161 -1.67 -6.95 18.79
C MET A 161 -2.13 -5.77 19.64
N GLN A 162 -2.71 -5.99 20.82
CA GLN A 162 -2.96 -4.89 21.77
C GLN A 162 -1.65 -4.19 22.19
N ASN A 163 -0.51 -4.90 22.18
CA ASN A 163 0.78 -4.36 22.60
C ASN A 163 1.35 -3.37 21.58
N VAL A 164 0.77 -3.31 20.38
CA VAL A 164 1.10 -2.28 19.38
C VAL A 164 0.61 -0.92 19.86
N PHE A 165 -0.50 -0.86 20.60
CA PHE A 165 -1.01 0.37 21.21
C PHE A 165 -0.37 0.55 22.59
N THR A 166 0.79 1.19 22.60
CA THR A 166 1.40 1.63 23.85
C THR A 166 0.53 2.69 24.52
N LEU A 167 0.35 2.55 25.83
CA LEU A 167 -0.45 3.50 26.59
C LEU A 167 0.28 4.83 26.70
N ASP A 168 -0.49 5.90 26.79
CA ASP A 168 -0.01 7.28 26.87
C ASP A 168 0.76 7.78 25.62
N THR A 169 0.61 7.08 24.49
CA THR A 169 1.24 7.44 23.21
C THR A 169 0.19 7.59 22.12
N TRP A 170 0.41 8.53 21.20
CA TRP A 170 -0.39 8.67 19.99
C TRP A 170 0.07 7.65 18.94
N HIS A 171 -0.89 6.91 18.39
CA HIS A 171 -0.69 5.93 17.35
C HIS A 171 -1.50 6.30 16.10
N CYS A 172 -0.93 6.10 14.92
CA CYS A 172 -1.62 6.33 13.65
C CYS A 172 -2.19 5.02 13.13
N VAL A 173 -3.52 4.93 12.95
CA VAL A 173 -4.17 3.79 12.32
C VAL A 173 -4.54 4.18 10.90
N GLN A 174 -4.09 3.40 9.91
CA GLN A 174 -4.43 3.57 8.51
C GLN A 174 -5.02 2.28 7.94
N VAL A 175 -6.07 2.42 7.16
CA VAL A 175 -6.78 1.31 6.52
C VAL A 175 -6.97 1.61 5.04
N GLU A 176 -6.54 0.67 4.22
CA GLU A 176 -6.92 0.56 2.80
C GLU A 176 -7.91 -0.59 2.68
N TYR A 177 -9.01 -0.37 1.97
CA TYR A 177 -10.03 -1.38 1.73
C TYR A 177 -10.47 -1.30 0.28
N GLY A 178 -10.62 -2.44 -0.37
CA GLY A 178 -11.34 -2.57 -1.61
C GLY A 178 -12.17 -3.85 -1.67
N GLU A 179 -13.39 -3.65 -2.16
CA GLU A 179 -14.38 -4.70 -2.35
C GLU A 179 -13.97 -5.61 -3.52
N ASN A 180 -14.24 -6.91 -3.39
CA ASN A 180 -14.15 -7.84 -4.49
C ASN A 180 -15.07 -7.43 -5.67
N SER A 181 -14.65 -7.71 -6.90
CA SER A 181 -15.29 -7.21 -8.14
C SER A 181 -16.69 -7.78 -8.39
N GLY A 182 -17.06 -8.86 -7.70
CA GLY A 182 -18.37 -9.48 -7.79
C GLY A 182 -18.57 -10.56 -6.74
N ILE A 183 -19.81 -11.03 -6.60
CA ILE A 183 -20.18 -12.07 -5.63
C ILE A 183 -19.24 -13.26 -5.73
N ASP A 184 -18.72 -13.69 -4.58
CA ASP A 184 -17.82 -14.84 -4.43
C ASP A 184 -16.49 -14.75 -5.19
N LYS A 185 -16.11 -13.54 -5.66
CA LYS A 185 -14.77 -13.27 -6.17
C LYS A 185 -13.76 -13.07 -5.05
N HIS A 186 -12.56 -13.55 -5.31
CA HIS A 186 -11.40 -13.51 -4.42
C HIS A 186 -10.37 -12.53 -4.99
N ASP A 187 -10.76 -11.27 -5.12
CA ASP A 187 -9.94 -10.16 -5.61
C ASP A 187 -10.14 -8.89 -4.78
N GLY A 188 -10.83 -9.00 -3.64
CA GLY A 188 -10.86 -7.96 -2.64
C GLY A 188 -9.51 -7.86 -1.93
N HIS A 189 -9.26 -6.71 -1.33
CA HIS A 189 -8.02 -6.48 -0.60
C HIS A 189 -8.25 -5.55 0.57
N ILE A 190 -7.39 -5.70 1.57
CA ILE A 190 -7.33 -4.85 2.74
C ILE A 190 -5.89 -4.69 3.18
N LYS A 191 -5.57 -3.51 3.66
CA LYS A 191 -4.31 -3.25 4.35
C LYS A 191 -4.55 -2.50 5.64
N LEU A 192 -3.79 -2.85 6.66
CA LEU A 192 -3.76 -2.18 7.95
C LEU A 192 -2.33 -1.75 8.23
N TRP A 193 -2.13 -0.46 8.47
CA TRP A 193 -0.92 0.05 9.09
C TRP A 193 -1.23 0.60 10.47
N ILE A 194 -0.29 0.36 11.39
CA ILE A 194 -0.25 1.06 12.67
C ILE A 194 1.16 1.62 12.84
N ASP A 195 1.25 2.94 12.97
CA ASP A 195 2.51 3.70 13.04
C ASP A 195 3.41 3.44 11.83
N GLY A 196 2.87 3.61 10.63
CA GLY A 196 3.62 3.37 9.40
C GLY A 196 3.86 1.88 9.05
N ILE A 197 3.82 0.99 10.05
CA ILE A 197 4.17 -0.43 9.93
C ILE A 197 2.97 -1.24 9.43
N LEU A 198 3.15 -2.00 8.35
CA LEU A 198 2.15 -2.89 7.77
C LEU A 198 1.87 -4.09 8.71
N ARG A 199 0.62 -4.24 9.14
CA ARG A 199 0.15 -5.26 10.09
C ARG A 199 -0.74 -6.30 9.43
N ASP A 200 -1.47 -5.89 8.40
CA ASP A 200 -2.25 -6.78 7.56
C ASP A 200 -2.12 -6.32 6.11
N ASP A 201 -1.89 -7.27 5.21
CA ASP A 201 -1.85 -7.08 3.77
C ASP A 201 -2.46 -8.35 3.18
N SER A 202 -3.78 -8.35 3.11
CA SER A 202 -4.53 -9.49 2.62
C SER A 202 -5.13 -9.10 1.29
N THR A 203 -4.62 -9.71 0.24
CA THR A 203 -5.13 -9.64 -1.12
C THR A 203 -5.85 -10.95 -1.46
N GLU A 204 -6.57 -10.96 -2.58
CA GLU A 204 -7.30 -12.14 -3.07
C GLU A 204 -8.35 -12.70 -2.07
N ILE A 205 -8.94 -11.81 -1.28
CA ILE A 205 -9.94 -12.18 -0.28
C ILE A 205 -11.36 -11.89 -0.78
N ASN A 206 -12.31 -12.72 -0.36
CA ASN A 206 -13.72 -12.50 -0.61
C ASN A 206 -14.31 -11.56 0.46
N THR A 207 -14.25 -10.25 0.21
CA THR A 207 -14.78 -9.24 1.14
C THR A 207 -16.31 -9.19 1.17
N ASN A 208 -16.97 -9.78 0.17
CA ASN A 208 -18.42 -9.83 0.02
C ASN A 208 -18.86 -11.07 -0.75
N ASN A 209 -19.31 -12.08 0.00
CA ASN A 209 -19.86 -13.33 -0.54
C ASN A 209 -21.30 -13.20 -1.05
N GLY A 210 -21.82 -11.98 -1.17
CA GLY A 210 -23.12 -11.71 -1.78
C GLY A 210 -24.29 -12.47 -1.15
N LYS A 211 -24.28 -12.68 0.18
CA LYS A 211 -25.38 -13.38 0.87
C LYS A 211 -26.75 -12.83 0.43
N ASP A 212 -27.66 -13.72 0.07
CA ASP A 212 -28.96 -13.45 -0.58
C ASP A 212 -28.88 -13.04 -2.07
N GLY A 213 -27.75 -13.31 -2.74
CA GLY A 213 -27.53 -13.03 -4.17
C GLY A 213 -27.19 -11.56 -4.47
N VAL A 214 -26.81 -10.76 -3.46
CA VAL A 214 -26.54 -9.32 -3.62
C VAL A 214 -25.24 -8.93 -2.92
N ALA A 215 -24.28 -8.40 -3.69
CA ALA A 215 -23.10 -7.73 -3.14
C ALA A 215 -23.41 -6.25 -2.88
N ILE A 216 -23.42 -5.84 -1.60
CA ILE A 216 -23.55 -4.44 -1.20
C ILE A 216 -22.21 -3.89 -0.71
N ASN A 217 -21.77 -2.79 -1.32
CA ASN A 217 -20.60 -2.04 -0.90
C ASN A 217 -20.73 -1.57 0.56
N LYS A 218 -19.60 -1.50 1.25
CA LYS A 218 -19.53 -1.10 2.65
C LYS A 218 -19.21 0.38 2.81
N ARG A 219 -19.23 0.83 4.06
CA ARG A 219 -18.80 2.14 4.52
C ARG A 219 -18.04 2.02 5.85
N PRO A 220 -17.18 2.99 6.20
CA PRO A 220 -16.53 3.05 7.51
C PRO A 220 -17.58 3.26 8.61
N TYR A 221 -17.88 2.21 9.37
CA TYR A 221 -18.86 2.26 10.46
C TYR A 221 -18.23 2.49 11.81
N ILE A 222 -17.09 1.85 12.07
CA ILE A 222 -16.33 2.10 13.29
C ILE A 222 -15.00 2.71 12.85
N ILE A 223 -14.81 3.99 13.16
CA ILE A 223 -13.55 4.72 13.11
C ILE A 223 -13.26 5.13 14.56
N GLY A 224 -12.27 4.49 15.18
CA GLY A 224 -12.06 4.56 16.62
C GLY A 224 -12.59 3.32 17.34
N PHE A 225 -12.72 3.38 18.67
CA PHE A 225 -12.87 2.16 19.47
C PHE A 225 -14.32 1.93 19.87
N TYR A 226 -14.83 0.74 19.54
CA TYR A 226 -16.08 0.21 20.06
C TYR A 226 -15.77 -0.95 21.00
N ASP A 227 -16.05 -0.74 22.28
CA ASP A 227 -16.03 -1.78 23.28
C ASP A 227 -17.40 -2.46 23.38
N SER A 228 -17.43 -3.75 23.05
CA SER A 228 -18.66 -4.55 23.07
C SER A 228 -18.96 -5.12 24.46
N TRP A 229 -17.96 -5.22 25.34
CA TRP A 229 -18.07 -5.81 26.68
C TRP A 229 -17.46 -4.84 27.69
N PRO A 230 -18.25 -3.84 28.15
CA PRO A 230 -17.77 -2.87 29.12
C PRO A 230 -17.40 -3.56 30.45
N PRO A 231 -16.45 -2.97 31.20
CA PRO A 231 -15.94 -3.55 32.44
C PRO A 231 -17.07 -3.88 33.40
N SER A 232 -16.99 -5.04 34.04
CA SER A 232 -18.01 -5.47 35.02
C SER A 232 -17.87 -4.78 36.38
N ASP A 233 -16.68 -4.24 36.70
CA ASP A 233 -16.40 -3.49 37.91
C ASP A 233 -16.18 -1.99 37.64
N SER A 234 -17.04 -1.18 38.25
CA SER A 234 -17.01 0.29 38.23
C SER A 234 -15.90 0.92 39.09
N SER A 235 -15.13 0.13 39.84
CA SER A 235 -14.04 0.59 40.72
C SER A 235 -12.74 0.94 39.97
N GLU A 236 -12.62 0.49 38.71
CA GLU A 236 -11.50 0.80 37.82
C GLU A 236 -11.52 2.29 37.39
N VAL A 237 -10.32 2.85 37.24
CA VAL A 237 -10.02 4.25 36.90
C VAL A 237 -10.67 4.64 35.56
N THR A 238 -10.99 5.91 35.35
CA THR A 238 -11.55 6.36 34.07
C THR A 238 -10.64 6.00 32.89
N GLN A 239 -11.22 5.41 31.84
CA GLN A 239 -10.49 4.93 30.67
C GLN A 239 -10.81 5.84 29.48
N TYR A 240 -9.85 6.65 29.08
CA TYR A 240 -10.01 7.55 27.94
C TYR A 240 -9.30 7.00 26.70
N ALA A 241 -9.98 7.11 25.56
CA ALA A 241 -9.31 7.18 24.26
C ALA A 241 -9.46 8.59 23.71
N TYR A 242 -8.39 9.09 23.12
CA TYR A 242 -8.32 10.37 22.44
C TYR A 242 -8.17 10.12 20.94
N TYR A 243 -8.78 10.95 20.10
CA TYR A 243 -8.72 10.85 18.65
C TYR A 243 -8.36 12.19 18.01
N SER A 244 -7.56 12.16 16.94
CA SER A 244 -7.22 13.34 16.15
C SER A 244 -7.12 12.96 14.67
N ASP A 245 -7.17 13.97 13.81
CA ASP A 245 -6.76 13.90 12.40
C ASP A 245 -7.43 12.72 11.67
N VAL A 246 -8.76 12.68 11.74
CA VAL A 246 -9.57 11.67 11.06
C VAL A 246 -9.65 12.04 9.58
N TYR A 247 -9.16 11.15 8.73
CA TYR A 247 -9.19 11.27 7.28
C TYR A 247 -10.03 10.14 6.70
N VAL A 248 -10.99 10.47 5.82
CA VAL A 248 -11.80 9.47 5.11
C VAL A 248 -11.88 9.84 3.65
N ASP A 249 -11.63 8.85 2.80
CA ASP A 249 -11.69 8.99 1.35
C ASP A 249 -12.19 7.69 0.72
N ASN A 250 -12.77 7.80 -0.47
CA ASN A 250 -13.30 6.67 -1.23
C ASN A 250 -12.43 6.32 -2.45
N THR A 251 -11.16 6.69 -2.38
CA THR A 251 -10.07 6.31 -3.30
C THR A 251 -8.81 6.11 -2.45
N TRP A 252 -7.85 5.32 -2.90
CA TRP A 252 -6.55 5.23 -2.20
C TRP A 252 -5.60 6.39 -2.52
N ALA A 253 -5.94 7.20 -3.53
CA ALA A 253 -5.12 8.34 -3.94
C ALA A 253 -4.97 9.36 -2.81
N ARG A 254 -3.72 9.60 -2.37
CA ARG A 254 -3.38 10.49 -1.25
C ARG A 254 -1.93 10.94 -1.30
N VAL A 255 -1.60 11.92 -0.46
CA VAL A 255 -0.21 12.39 -0.26
C VAL A 255 0.13 12.26 1.23
N GLU A 256 1.29 11.71 1.51
CA GLU A 256 1.82 11.56 2.86
C GLU A 256 3.27 12.05 2.93
N ILE A 257 3.67 12.55 4.09
CA ILE A 257 5.07 12.80 4.43
C ILE A 257 5.51 11.68 5.39
N GLY A 258 6.61 11.01 5.10
CA GLY A 258 7.18 9.95 5.93
C GLY A 258 8.59 10.25 6.45
N ASP A 259 9.01 9.49 7.45
CA ASP A 259 10.29 9.57 8.16
C ASP A 259 11.45 8.81 7.47
N ALA A 260 11.16 8.05 6.40
CA ALA A 260 12.14 7.28 5.65
C ALA A 260 11.98 7.46 4.12
N PRO A 261 13.03 7.29 3.30
CA PRO A 261 12.95 7.44 1.83
C PRO A 261 12.13 6.34 1.15
N THR A 262 11.97 5.19 1.82
CA THR A 262 11.23 4.04 1.34
C THR A 262 9.92 3.92 2.12
N TRP A 263 8.81 3.77 1.40
CA TRP A 263 7.47 3.69 2.00
C TRP A 263 7.33 2.61 3.08
N SER A 264 7.85 1.41 2.79
CA SER A 264 7.80 0.25 3.69
C SER A 264 8.62 0.42 4.96
N ASP A 265 9.60 1.31 4.93
CA ASP A 265 10.52 1.55 6.05
C ASP A 265 10.03 2.69 6.95
N CYS A 266 8.98 3.41 6.53
CA CYS A 266 8.42 4.50 7.31
C CYS A 266 7.74 3.96 8.59
N THR A 267 8.10 4.54 9.72
CA THR A 267 7.47 4.27 11.03
C THR A 267 6.62 5.44 11.53
N HIS A 268 6.62 6.54 10.78
CA HIS A 268 5.79 7.70 11.04
C HIS A 268 5.42 8.35 9.71
N ARG A 269 4.11 8.51 9.47
CA ARG A 269 3.59 9.25 8.32
C ARG A 269 2.53 10.27 8.73
N GLU A 270 2.50 11.39 8.02
CA GLU A 270 1.53 12.49 8.21
C GLU A 270 0.77 12.76 6.91
N MET A 271 -0.57 12.72 6.99
CA MET A 271 -1.45 12.98 5.85
C MET A 271 -1.38 14.44 5.43
N GLN A 272 -1.21 14.67 4.14
CA GLN A 272 -1.28 15.99 3.51
C GLN A 272 -2.64 16.14 2.83
N ILE A 273 -3.26 17.32 2.93
CA ILE A 273 -4.62 17.54 2.42
C ILE A 273 -4.55 18.16 1.03
N PRO A 274 -4.96 17.45 -0.04
CA PRO A 274 -4.88 17.98 -1.39
C PRO A 274 -5.94 19.06 -1.61
N ALA A 275 -5.49 20.24 -2.04
CA ALA A 275 -6.32 21.34 -2.51
C ALA A 275 -6.68 21.19 -4.00
N SER A 276 -5.79 20.56 -4.79
CA SER A 276 -6.05 20.20 -6.18
C SER A 276 -5.31 18.93 -6.57
N TRP A 277 -5.86 18.16 -7.49
CA TRP A 277 -5.27 16.92 -8.00
C TRP A 277 -5.48 16.82 -9.52
N SER A 278 -4.40 16.55 -10.24
CA SER A 278 -4.42 16.11 -11.64
C SER A 278 -3.45 14.95 -11.80
N GLU A 279 -3.42 14.34 -12.99
CA GLU A 279 -2.51 13.23 -13.30
C GLU A 279 -1.02 13.63 -13.23
N ALA A 280 -0.72 14.92 -13.28
CA ALA A 280 0.65 15.44 -13.33
C ALA A 280 0.98 16.50 -12.26
N SER A 281 -0.01 17.00 -11.51
CA SER A 281 0.21 18.05 -10.52
C SER A 281 -0.78 17.98 -9.36
N ILE A 282 -0.26 18.04 -8.14
CA ILE A 282 -1.03 18.05 -6.90
C ILE A 282 -0.63 19.29 -6.10
N LYS A 283 -1.60 19.97 -5.49
CA LYS A 283 -1.32 21.02 -4.51
C LYS A 283 -1.80 20.54 -3.15
N VAL A 284 -0.94 20.66 -2.14
CA VAL A 284 -1.29 20.35 -0.74
C VAL A 284 -0.93 21.53 0.14
N ASN A 285 -1.63 21.64 1.27
CA ASN A 285 -1.13 22.39 2.41
C ASN A 285 -0.37 21.41 3.32
N ILE A 286 0.81 21.82 3.75
CA ILE A 286 1.67 20.98 4.59
C ILE A 286 1.03 20.79 5.95
N ASN A 287 0.70 19.56 6.28
CA ASN A 287 0.45 19.11 7.63
C ASN A 287 1.76 18.54 8.19
N GLN A 288 2.50 19.39 8.91
CA GLN A 288 3.76 19.04 9.55
C GLN A 288 3.61 17.93 10.61
N GLY A 289 2.45 17.82 11.26
CA GLY A 289 2.21 16.80 12.26
C GLY A 289 3.22 16.81 13.41
N LEU A 290 3.81 15.64 13.70
CA LEU A 290 4.82 15.46 14.75
C LEU A 290 6.27 15.73 14.30
N PHE A 291 6.52 16.00 13.01
CA PHE A 291 7.86 16.36 12.55
C PHE A 291 8.31 17.72 13.12
N ALA A 292 9.56 17.83 13.53
CA ALA A 292 10.17 19.06 14.02
C ALA A 292 10.85 19.84 12.88
N GLU A 293 11.06 21.14 13.11
CA GLU A 293 11.88 21.95 12.20
C GLU A 293 13.31 21.38 12.10
N GLY A 294 13.81 21.23 10.88
CA GLY A 294 15.09 20.62 10.57
C GLY A 294 15.06 19.10 10.35
N ASP A 295 13.94 18.43 10.63
CA ASP A 295 13.83 16.98 10.38
C ASP A 295 13.91 16.66 8.88
N PRO A 296 14.68 15.62 8.49
CA PRO A 296 14.57 15.06 7.16
C PRO A 296 13.23 14.35 7.01
N ALA A 297 12.55 14.57 5.89
CA ALA A 297 11.28 13.94 5.60
C ALA A 297 11.16 13.61 4.11
N TYR A 298 10.20 12.77 3.76
CA TYR A 298 10.03 12.27 2.40
C TYR A 298 8.57 12.33 1.97
N LEU A 299 8.31 12.99 0.85
CA LEU A 299 6.98 13.11 0.28
C LEU A 299 6.67 11.91 -0.60
N PHE A 300 5.52 11.31 -0.36
CA PHE A 300 4.97 10.18 -1.10
C PHE A 300 3.64 10.57 -1.73
N VAL A 301 3.47 10.20 -3.00
CA VAL A 301 2.17 10.22 -3.67
C VAL A 301 1.73 8.77 -3.82
N VAL A 302 0.53 8.46 -3.34
CA VAL A 302 -0.16 7.21 -3.64
C VAL A 302 -1.21 7.50 -4.71
N ASP A 303 -1.24 6.72 -5.78
CA ASP A 303 -2.25 6.87 -6.83
C ASP A 303 -3.58 6.21 -6.45
N SER A 304 -4.57 6.30 -7.36
CA SER A 304 -5.88 5.69 -7.18
C SER A 304 -5.86 4.17 -7.12
N SER A 305 -4.79 3.54 -7.60
CA SER A 305 -4.59 2.08 -7.61
C SER A 305 -3.77 1.61 -6.41
N GLY A 306 -3.36 2.51 -5.51
CA GLY A 306 -2.62 2.18 -4.28
C GLY A 306 -1.12 2.02 -4.49
N ASN A 307 -0.62 2.33 -5.69
CA ASN A 307 0.80 2.33 -5.98
C ASN A 307 1.42 3.57 -5.34
N VAL A 308 2.65 3.43 -4.83
CA VAL A 308 3.36 4.50 -4.12
C VAL A 308 4.53 5.00 -4.95
N SER A 309 4.71 6.32 -5.03
CA SER A 309 5.91 6.93 -5.61
C SER A 309 7.16 6.62 -4.79
N ARG A 310 8.34 6.88 -5.34
CA ARG A 310 9.56 7.01 -4.52
C ARG A 310 9.42 8.20 -3.56
N GLY A 311 10.04 8.11 -2.40
CA GLY A 311 10.08 9.21 -1.43
C GLY A 311 10.89 10.38 -1.96
N SER A 312 10.25 11.54 -2.09
CA SER A 312 10.92 12.78 -2.52
C SER A 312 11.48 13.50 -1.31
N PRO A 313 12.82 13.63 -1.17
CA PRO A 313 13.42 14.18 0.04
C PRO A 313 13.07 15.66 0.23
N MET A 314 12.87 16.05 1.48
CA MET A 314 12.65 17.41 1.94
C MET A 314 13.16 17.61 3.36
N VAL A 315 13.22 18.86 3.80
CA VAL A 315 13.58 19.24 5.18
C VAL A 315 12.49 20.15 5.72
N ILE A 316 11.92 19.82 6.88
CA ILE A 316 10.91 20.67 7.52
C ILE A 316 11.53 22.02 7.91
N GLY A 317 10.87 23.12 7.57
CA GLY A 317 11.36 24.48 7.73
C GLY A 317 12.40 24.94 6.70
N GLY A 318 12.81 24.07 5.78
CA GLY A 318 13.73 24.43 4.70
C GLY A 318 13.03 25.17 3.54
N ASP A 319 13.82 25.75 2.64
CA ASP A 319 13.33 26.37 1.42
C ASP A 319 12.68 25.32 0.50
N GLY A 320 11.42 25.51 0.12
CA GLY A 320 10.78 24.62 -0.86
C GLY A 320 9.30 24.89 -1.06
N SER A 321 8.94 25.46 -2.22
CA SER A 321 7.54 25.66 -2.61
C SER A 321 7.05 24.68 -3.69
N SER A 322 7.96 23.89 -4.27
CA SER A 322 7.65 22.94 -5.34
C SER A 322 8.53 21.69 -5.26
N PHE A 323 7.94 20.52 -5.49
CA PHE A 323 8.60 19.22 -5.50
C PHE A 323 8.28 18.48 -6.78
N THR A 324 9.17 17.58 -7.21
CA THR A 324 8.91 16.64 -8.29
C THR A 324 8.87 15.24 -7.69
N ALA A 325 7.68 14.63 -7.65
CA ALA A 325 7.55 13.24 -7.26
C ALA A 325 7.95 12.34 -8.43
N SER A 326 8.69 11.27 -8.13
CA SER A 326 8.93 10.21 -9.12
C SER A 326 7.60 9.61 -9.61
N PRO A 327 7.57 9.02 -10.82
CA PRO A 327 6.39 8.31 -11.31
C PRO A 327 5.88 7.34 -10.25
N VAL A 328 4.56 7.31 -10.07
CA VAL A 328 3.92 6.27 -9.25
C VAL A 328 4.06 4.96 -10.02
N ASN A 329 4.49 3.88 -9.35
CA ASN A 329 4.73 2.57 -9.97
C ASN A 329 3.43 2.00 -10.58
N ILE A 330 3.14 2.34 -11.83
CA ILE A 330 2.08 1.72 -12.61
C ILE A 330 2.61 0.36 -13.08
N ASN A 331 2.14 -0.74 -12.45
CA ASN A 331 2.00 -2.12 -12.99
C ASN A 331 2.34 -3.23 -11.96
N GLU A 332 1.40 -3.52 -11.06
CA GLU A 332 1.05 -4.91 -10.70
C GLU A 332 -0.42 -5.14 -11.04
N VAL A 333 -0.71 -5.50 -12.30
CA VAL A 333 -2.02 -6.08 -12.66
C VAL A 333 -1.90 -7.60 -12.53
N PRO A 334 -2.73 -8.29 -11.71
CA PRO A 334 -2.78 -9.73 -11.72
C PRO A 334 -3.40 -10.19 -13.04
N GLU A 335 -2.62 -10.82 -13.92
CA GLU A 335 -3.21 -11.51 -15.07
C GLU A 335 -4.05 -12.69 -14.57
N LEU A 336 -5.37 -12.53 -14.68
CA LEU A 336 -6.35 -13.62 -14.61
C LEU A 336 -5.95 -14.71 -15.60
N GLN A 337 -5.67 -15.90 -15.07
CA GLN A 337 -5.53 -17.13 -15.85
C GLN A 337 -6.85 -17.42 -16.57
N ASN A 338 -6.92 -17.15 -17.87
CA ASN A 338 -7.80 -17.88 -18.78
C ASN A 338 -6.95 -18.73 -19.72
N LYS A 339 -6.77 -19.99 -19.32
CA LYS A 339 -6.43 -21.09 -20.23
C LYS A 339 -7.74 -21.74 -20.67
N GLU A 340 -7.97 -21.73 -21.97
CA GLU A 340 -8.85 -22.57 -22.81
C GLU A 340 -9.20 -21.66 -24.00
N GLU A 341 -9.03 -21.96 -25.28
CA GLU A 341 -8.80 -23.18 -26.05
C GLU A 341 -8.58 -22.62 -27.48
N ILE A 342 -7.47 -22.92 -28.17
CA ILE A 342 -7.48 -22.93 -29.64
C ILE A 342 -6.66 -24.14 -30.07
N GLU A 343 -7.39 -25.22 -30.36
CA GLU A 343 -6.90 -26.38 -31.09
C GLU A 343 -6.52 -26.01 -32.53
N LEU A 344 -5.56 -26.78 -33.04
CA LEU A 344 -5.08 -26.80 -34.40
C LEU A 344 -6.21 -26.99 -35.43
N GLN A 345 -6.13 -26.23 -36.53
CA GLN A 345 -6.38 -26.80 -37.85
C GLN A 345 -5.49 -26.15 -38.91
N LYS A 346 -4.61 -26.98 -39.47
CA LYS A 346 -3.93 -26.78 -40.75
C LYS A 346 -4.90 -27.11 -41.88
N ASP A 347 -4.89 -26.33 -42.95
CA ASP A 347 -5.00 -26.72 -44.37
C ASP A 347 -4.85 -25.44 -45.22
N LYS A 348 -3.75 -25.26 -45.95
CA LYS A 348 -3.49 -25.65 -47.36
C LYS A 348 -4.05 -24.69 -48.43
N ASP A 349 -3.08 -24.03 -49.07
CA ASP A 349 -2.83 -23.89 -50.52
C ASP A 349 -3.72 -23.01 -51.44
N ASP A 350 -2.99 -22.32 -52.34
CA ASP A 350 -3.29 -21.82 -53.70
C ASP A 350 -3.78 -20.37 -53.99
N GLU A 351 -2.85 -19.65 -54.62
CA GLU A 351 -2.91 -18.84 -55.86
C GLU A 351 -4.10 -17.88 -56.14
N GLY A 352 -3.76 -16.61 -56.48
CA GLY A 352 -4.63 -15.75 -57.28
C GLY A 352 -4.24 -14.27 -57.31
N VAL A 353 -3.52 -13.86 -58.35
CA VAL A 353 -3.10 -12.47 -58.64
C VAL A 353 -4.18 -11.70 -59.43
N GLU A 354 -4.24 -10.38 -59.16
CA GLU A 354 -4.74 -9.22 -59.94
C GLU A 354 -6.26 -8.89 -60.03
N LYS A 355 -6.61 -7.67 -59.57
CA LYS A 355 -6.86 -6.51 -60.44
C LYS A 355 -6.87 -5.15 -59.71
N ILE A 356 -6.30 -4.17 -60.41
CA ILE A 356 -6.09 -2.75 -60.05
C ILE A 356 -7.28 -1.90 -60.53
N GLY A 357 -7.57 -0.79 -59.83
CA GLY A 357 -8.56 0.21 -60.24
C GLY A 357 -8.55 1.47 -59.36
N GLU A 358 -7.62 2.38 -59.70
CA GLU A 358 -7.56 3.85 -59.57
C GLU A 358 -8.34 4.63 -58.48
N GLY A 359 -7.61 5.52 -57.81
CA GLY A 359 -8.13 6.70 -57.09
C GLY A 359 -7.05 7.37 -56.23
N GLU A 360 -6.25 8.24 -56.84
CA GLU A 360 -5.17 9.04 -56.20
C GLU A 360 -5.70 9.99 -55.11
N GLU A 361 -5.16 9.90 -53.89
CA GLU A 361 -4.92 11.06 -53.01
C GLU A 361 -3.64 10.83 -52.18
N GLY A 362 -2.59 11.60 -52.50
CA GLY A 362 -1.52 12.06 -51.60
C GLY A 362 -0.72 11.03 -50.79
N GLU A 363 0.40 10.56 -51.36
CA GLU A 363 1.47 9.89 -50.62
C GLU A 363 2.08 10.81 -49.54
N LEU A 364 1.87 10.46 -48.27
CA LEU A 364 2.90 10.57 -47.25
C LEU A 364 3.39 9.15 -47.01
N GLU A 365 4.55 8.80 -47.60
CA GLU A 365 5.27 7.56 -47.27
C GLU A 365 5.61 7.57 -45.78
N LEU A 366 4.81 6.85 -44.98
CA LEU A 366 5.24 6.31 -43.70
C LEU A 366 6.28 5.24 -44.02
N LEU A 367 7.56 5.59 -43.81
CA LEU A 367 8.63 4.62 -43.67
C LEU A 367 8.31 3.70 -42.47
N GLU A 368 7.63 2.59 -42.72
CA GLU A 368 7.54 1.48 -41.77
C GLU A 368 8.90 0.80 -41.70
N ILE A 369 9.74 1.27 -40.77
CA ILE A 369 10.92 0.53 -40.34
C ILE A 369 10.42 -0.59 -39.42
N PRO A 370 10.69 -1.88 -39.69
CA PRO A 370 10.25 -2.95 -38.81
C PRO A 370 10.93 -2.79 -37.45
N TYR A 371 10.14 -2.49 -36.42
CA TYR A 371 10.57 -2.41 -35.02
C TYR A 371 11.17 -3.75 -34.60
N GLN A 372 12.50 -3.83 -34.50
CA GLN A 372 13.19 -5.04 -34.06
C GLN A 372 13.15 -5.09 -32.54
N ILE A 373 12.52 -6.12 -31.98
CA ILE A 373 12.44 -6.31 -30.52
C ILE A 373 13.87 -6.57 -29.99
N PRO A 374 14.38 -5.77 -29.03
CA PRO A 374 15.69 -5.98 -28.44
C PRO A 374 15.83 -7.34 -27.76
N ASP A 375 17.02 -7.95 -27.82
CA ASP A 375 17.34 -9.21 -27.16
C ASP A 375 18.20 -8.99 -25.91
N LEU A 376 17.98 -9.80 -24.87
CA LEU A 376 18.69 -9.71 -23.59
C LEU A 376 19.59 -10.93 -23.41
N VAL A 377 20.89 -10.73 -23.58
CA VAL A 377 21.90 -11.79 -23.61
C VAL A 377 22.72 -11.78 -22.32
N TRP A 378 22.59 -12.83 -21.51
CA TRP A 378 23.45 -13.03 -20.34
C TRP A 378 24.91 -13.23 -20.76
N LEU A 379 25.80 -12.44 -20.19
CA LEU A 379 27.24 -12.57 -20.40
C LEU A 379 27.81 -13.60 -19.41
N LEU A 380 28.86 -14.32 -19.82
CA LEU A 380 29.54 -15.29 -18.95
C LEU A 380 30.05 -14.59 -17.68
N GLN A 381 29.67 -15.14 -16.52
CA GLN A 381 30.20 -14.67 -15.25
C GLN A 381 31.61 -15.25 -15.10
N GLY A 382 32.63 -14.39 -15.08
CA GLY A 382 34.04 -14.79 -15.07
C GLY A 382 34.53 -15.45 -13.77
N VAL A 383 33.61 -15.88 -12.90
CA VAL A 383 33.88 -16.47 -11.58
C VAL A 383 32.87 -17.58 -11.32
N ASP A 384 33.34 -18.81 -11.11
CA ASP A 384 32.51 -19.91 -10.63
C ASP A 384 32.09 -19.64 -9.19
N LEU A 385 30.78 -19.67 -8.91
CA LEU A 385 30.27 -19.43 -7.57
C LEU A 385 30.45 -20.68 -6.69
N THR A 386 31.19 -20.55 -5.58
CA THR A 386 31.44 -21.65 -4.65
C THR A 386 30.94 -21.32 -3.25
N LYS A 387 30.79 -22.35 -2.42
CA LYS A 387 30.53 -22.18 -0.98
C LYS A 387 31.59 -21.35 -0.24
N HIS A 388 32.77 -21.15 -0.85
CA HIS A 388 33.88 -20.40 -0.30
C HIS A 388 33.96 -18.96 -0.81
N THR A 389 33.16 -18.59 -1.82
CA THR A 389 33.06 -17.23 -2.33
C THR A 389 32.72 -16.26 -1.19
N LYS A 390 33.28 -15.06 -1.26
CA LYS A 390 33.07 -13.96 -0.31
C LYS A 390 32.67 -12.73 -1.09
N GLY A 391 31.63 -12.04 -0.63
CA GLY A 391 31.12 -10.85 -1.30
C GLY A 391 30.12 -11.19 -2.41
N PRO A 392 29.60 -10.14 -3.07
CA PRO A 392 28.51 -10.28 -4.03
C PRO A 392 28.90 -11.13 -5.24
N PHE A 393 27.88 -11.71 -5.89
CA PHE A 393 28.00 -12.37 -7.18
C PHE A 393 27.49 -11.43 -8.27
N THR A 394 28.39 -10.94 -9.12
CA THR A 394 28.05 -10.04 -10.22
C THR A 394 27.46 -10.83 -11.39
N VAL A 395 26.31 -10.38 -11.87
CA VAL A 395 25.72 -10.83 -13.14
C VAL A 395 25.69 -9.69 -14.14
N LYS A 396 25.95 -9.99 -15.41
CA LYS A 396 25.96 -8.99 -16.49
C LYS A 396 25.07 -9.41 -17.65
N ILE A 397 24.37 -8.44 -18.22
CA ILE A 397 23.50 -8.63 -19.37
C ILE A 397 23.80 -7.59 -20.44
N ARG A 398 23.83 -8.02 -21.70
CA ARG A 398 23.92 -7.15 -22.87
C ARG A 398 22.57 -7.05 -23.54
N VAL A 399 22.21 -5.84 -23.98
CA VAL A 399 20.99 -5.61 -24.79
C VAL A 399 21.40 -5.44 -26.25
N ASP A 400 20.99 -6.38 -27.09
CA ASP A 400 21.28 -6.40 -28.53
C ASP A 400 20.04 -5.93 -29.33
N GLY A 401 20.26 -5.36 -30.53
CA GLY A 401 19.16 -4.99 -31.43
C GLY A 401 18.53 -3.61 -31.18
N VAL A 402 19.20 -2.74 -30.41
CA VAL A 402 18.83 -1.34 -30.20
C VAL A 402 19.61 -0.51 -31.21
N ASP A 403 18.95 0.11 -32.19
CA ASP A 403 19.61 1.06 -33.09
C ASP A 403 19.90 2.39 -32.36
N GLU A 404 20.92 3.12 -32.78
CA GLU A 404 21.39 4.36 -32.12
C GLU A 404 20.37 5.53 -32.17
N GLN A 405 19.15 5.31 -32.68
CA GLN A 405 18.13 6.35 -32.84
C GLN A 405 16.72 5.97 -32.34
N GLY A 406 16.44 4.72 -31.93
CA GLY A 406 15.05 4.26 -31.73
C GLY A 406 14.54 4.09 -30.29
N HIS A 407 15.41 3.97 -29.28
CA HIS A 407 14.97 3.74 -27.91
C HIS A 407 15.50 4.80 -26.97
N ALA A 408 14.66 5.80 -26.69
CA ALA A 408 14.87 6.65 -25.53
C ALA A 408 14.87 5.75 -24.26
N SER A 409 15.93 5.90 -23.47
CA SER A 409 16.26 5.25 -22.19
C SER A 409 15.73 3.82 -21.95
N LEU A 410 16.62 2.84 -22.09
CA LEU A 410 16.34 1.43 -21.78
C LEU A 410 16.78 1.07 -20.36
N PHE A 411 15.91 0.35 -19.63
CA PHE A 411 16.18 -0.03 -18.24
C PHE A 411 16.06 -1.55 -18.02
N PRO A 412 17.16 -2.31 -18.10
CA PRO A 412 17.17 -3.69 -17.64
C PRO A 412 16.99 -3.76 -16.12
N ARG A 413 16.04 -4.58 -15.67
CA ARG A 413 15.90 -4.94 -14.25
C ARG A 413 16.00 -6.45 -14.08
N ILE A 414 16.59 -6.88 -12.97
CA ILE A 414 16.82 -8.29 -12.65
C ILE A 414 15.95 -8.77 -11.50
N LEU A 415 15.39 -9.95 -11.70
CA LEU A 415 14.71 -10.77 -10.71
C LEU A 415 15.63 -11.93 -10.35
N TYR A 416 15.81 -12.23 -9.06
CA TYR A 416 16.55 -13.43 -8.65
C TYR A 416 16.02 -14.08 -7.37
N TYR A 417 16.32 -15.38 -7.22
CA TYR A 417 16.12 -16.15 -5.99
C TYR A 417 17.16 -17.27 -5.86
N ILE A 418 17.29 -17.83 -4.66
CA ILE A 418 18.24 -18.91 -4.36
C ILE A 418 17.46 -20.16 -3.92
N GLY A 419 17.78 -21.31 -4.50
CA GLY A 419 17.11 -22.59 -4.22
C GLY A 419 15.62 -22.53 -4.58
N THR A 420 14.75 -22.83 -3.62
CA THR A 420 13.28 -22.75 -3.80
C THR A 420 12.65 -21.50 -3.16
N GLY A 421 13.46 -20.48 -2.86
CA GLY A 421 12.98 -19.25 -2.23
C GLY A 421 12.11 -18.40 -3.15
N SER A 422 11.28 -17.54 -2.57
CA SER A 422 10.56 -16.50 -3.30
C SER A 422 11.52 -15.38 -3.71
N SER A 423 11.33 -14.84 -4.91
CA SER A 423 12.11 -13.73 -5.43
C SER A 423 11.66 -12.39 -4.86
N HIS A 424 12.61 -11.48 -4.65
CA HIS A 424 12.36 -10.16 -4.08
C HIS A 424 12.20 -9.11 -5.19
N GLY A 425 11.14 -9.17 -5.99
CA GLY A 425 10.88 -8.17 -7.04
C GLY A 425 11.97 -8.03 -8.11
N TYR A 426 11.88 -6.97 -8.92
CA TYR A 426 12.87 -6.60 -9.94
C TYR A 426 13.77 -5.47 -9.43
N PHE A 427 15.09 -5.66 -9.51
CA PHE A 427 16.10 -4.69 -9.12
C PHE A 427 16.71 -4.01 -10.34
N ASP A 428 16.93 -2.69 -10.29
CA ASP A 428 17.60 -1.95 -11.36
C ASP A 428 19.04 -2.47 -11.55
N MET A 429 19.43 -2.70 -12.80
CA MET A 429 20.81 -3.02 -13.15
C MET A 429 21.60 -1.73 -13.44
N ILE A 430 22.88 -1.72 -13.10
CA ILE A 430 23.80 -0.59 -13.27
C ILE A 430 24.36 -0.61 -14.69
N HIS A 431 24.19 0.50 -15.44
CA HIS A 431 24.75 0.61 -16.78
C HIS A 431 26.29 0.74 -16.74
N GLU A 432 26.99 -0.14 -17.44
CA GLU A 432 28.47 -0.17 -17.51
C GLU A 432 29.04 0.44 -18.81
N GLY A 433 28.18 0.78 -19.78
CA GLY A 433 28.57 1.17 -21.14
C GLY A 433 28.40 0.02 -22.15
N ASP A 434 28.53 0.33 -23.45
CA ASP A 434 28.43 -0.65 -24.56
C ASP A 434 27.16 -1.53 -24.54
N ASN A 435 26.02 -0.96 -24.13
CA ASN A 435 24.76 -1.68 -23.92
C ASN A 435 24.88 -2.87 -22.95
N VAL A 436 25.74 -2.75 -21.94
CA VAL A 436 25.90 -3.74 -20.87
C VAL A 436 25.44 -3.16 -19.54
N TRP A 437 24.68 -3.97 -18.81
CA TRP A 437 24.24 -3.67 -17.44
C TRP A 437 24.67 -4.78 -16.50
N SER A 438 24.95 -4.43 -15.25
CA SER A 438 25.37 -5.37 -14.22
C SER A 438 24.54 -5.25 -12.95
N PHE A 439 24.48 -6.33 -12.18
CA PHE A 439 23.89 -6.33 -10.86
C PHE A 439 24.73 -7.19 -9.91
N GLU A 440 24.92 -6.70 -8.70
CA GLU A 440 25.62 -7.41 -7.64
C GLU A 440 24.61 -8.13 -6.74
N ILE A 441 24.46 -9.44 -6.93
CA ILE A 441 23.64 -10.27 -6.02
C ILE A 441 24.35 -10.31 -4.66
N PRO A 442 23.74 -9.80 -3.57
CA PRO A 442 24.39 -9.71 -2.27
C PRO A 442 24.80 -11.09 -1.74
N ASP A 443 25.93 -11.16 -1.01
CA ASP A 443 26.38 -12.39 -0.34
C ASP A 443 25.42 -12.76 0.81
N PRO A 444 24.61 -13.83 0.68
CA PRO A 444 23.71 -14.25 1.74
C PRO A 444 24.42 -15.15 2.77
N GLY A 445 25.75 -15.28 2.66
CA GLY A 445 26.53 -16.36 3.22
C GLY A 445 26.47 -17.59 2.31
N TRP A 446 27.13 -17.54 1.15
CA TRP A 446 27.13 -18.60 0.11
C TRP A 446 27.30 -20.04 0.65
N TYR A 447 28.08 -20.20 1.71
CA TYR A 447 28.28 -21.48 2.40
C TYR A 447 26.99 -22.17 2.88
N ARG A 448 25.94 -21.40 3.19
CA ARG A 448 24.63 -21.90 3.64
C ARG A 448 23.81 -22.52 2.51
N TYR A 449 24.10 -22.13 1.27
CA TYR A 449 23.36 -22.50 0.07
C TYR A 449 24.16 -23.45 -0.82
N ARG A 450 25.17 -24.13 -0.26
CA ARG A 450 25.93 -25.16 -0.97
C ARG A 450 24.98 -26.16 -1.65
N SER A 451 25.28 -26.50 -2.91
CA SER A 451 24.48 -27.44 -3.72
C SER A 451 23.06 -26.95 -4.05
N ASN A 452 22.76 -25.66 -3.83
CA ASN A 452 21.61 -25.00 -4.44
C ASN A 452 22.07 -24.23 -5.70
N SER A 453 21.11 -23.59 -6.35
CA SER A 453 21.31 -22.71 -7.50
C SER A 453 20.78 -21.31 -7.22
N ILE A 454 21.39 -20.31 -7.84
CA ILE A 454 20.78 -18.99 -8.05
C ILE A 454 20.02 -19.05 -9.37
N HIS A 455 18.78 -18.60 -9.36
CA HIS A 455 17.96 -18.44 -10.55
C HIS A 455 17.76 -16.95 -10.78
N TYR A 456 17.99 -16.48 -12.00
CA TYR A 456 17.83 -15.08 -12.32
C TYR A 456 17.31 -14.85 -13.76
N GLN A 457 16.54 -13.78 -13.92
CA GLN A 457 15.97 -13.34 -15.19
C GLN A 457 15.97 -11.80 -15.23
N ALA A 458 16.22 -11.22 -16.40
CA ALA A 458 16.11 -9.80 -16.62
C ALA A 458 14.90 -9.48 -17.51
N ARG A 459 14.35 -8.30 -17.31
CA ARG A 459 13.36 -7.68 -18.20
C ARG A 459 13.86 -6.30 -18.60
N LEU A 460 13.62 -5.97 -19.87
CA LEU A 460 13.89 -4.67 -20.43
C LEU A 460 12.61 -3.86 -20.39
N PHE A 461 12.70 -2.67 -19.81
CA PHE A 461 11.59 -1.74 -19.70
C PHE A 461 11.82 -0.52 -20.60
N ASP A 462 10.75 0.00 -21.19
CA ASP A 462 10.72 1.33 -21.80
C ASP A 462 10.56 2.44 -20.75
N GLU A 463 10.61 3.70 -21.19
CA GLU A 463 10.46 4.88 -20.33
C GLU A 463 9.07 4.96 -19.65
N ASP A 464 8.07 4.30 -20.22
CA ASP A 464 6.69 4.23 -19.72
C ASP A 464 6.47 3.04 -18.77
N GLY A 465 7.51 2.22 -18.52
CA GLY A 465 7.45 1.05 -17.65
C GLY A 465 6.83 -0.19 -18.30
N GLY A 466 6.62 -0.18 -19.61
CA GLY A 466 6.23 -1.33 -20.42
C GLY A 466 7.37 -2.33 -20.57
N VAL A 467 7.07 -3.63 -20.52
CA VAL A 467 8.07 -4.68 -20.76
C VAL A 467 8.27 -4.83 -22.27
N ILE A 468 9.43 -4.40 -22.76
CA ILE A 468 9.81 -4.53 -24.17
C ILE A 468 10.24 -5.97 -24.47
N ALA A 469 11.08 -6.54 -23.59
CA ALA A 469 11.68 -7.85 -23.80
C ALA A 469 12.06 -8.51 -22.48
N LYS A 470 12.27 -9.83 -22.51
CA LYS A 470 12.69 -10.63 -21.35
C LYS A 470 13.82 -11.57 -21.74
N SER A 471 14.81 -11.69 -20.86
CA SER A 471 15.84 -12.73 -21.02
C SER A 471 15.24 -14.11 -20.76
N ARG A 472 15.95 -15.15 -21.20
CA ARG A 472 15.75 -16.48 -20.61
C ARG A 472 16.12 -16.46 -19.12
N TRP A 473 15.56 -17.39 -18.36
CA TRP A 473 16.11 -17.72 -17.04
C TRP A 473 17.51 -18.28 -17.21
N ASP A 474 18.43 -17.81 -16.37
CA ASP A 474 19.75 -18.42 -16.22
C ASP A 474 19.91 -18.96 -14.79
N ILE A 475 20.82 -19.92 -14.65
CA ILE A 475 20.99 -20.70 -13.43
C ILE A 475 22.47 -20.82 -13.11
N GLU A 476 22.88 -20.27 -11.97
CA GLU A 476 24.24 -20.43 -11.44
C GLU A 476 24.25 -21.47 -10.31
N LEU A 477 25.07 -22.52 -10.41
CA LEU A 477 25.19 -23.54 -9.37
C LEU A 477 26.21 -23.12 -8.31
N ILE A 478 25.80 -23.15 -7.04
CA ILE A 478 26.71 -22.88 -5.92
C ILE A 478 27.48 -24.17 -5.58
N ASP A 479 28.79 -24.19 -5.88
CA ASP A 479 29.66 -25.39 -5.82
C ASP A 479 29.41 -26.32 -7.03
N SER A 480 29.54 -25.79 -8.25
CA SER A 480 29.41 -26.57 -9.50
C SER A 480 30.49 -27.67 -9.55
N PHE A 481 30.10 -28.95 -9.62
CA PHE A 481 31.04 -30.09 -9.64
C PHE A 481 31.73 -30.28 -11.00
N ILE A 482 31.74 -29.28 -11.88
CA ILE A 482 32.38 -29.40 -13.18
C ILE A 482 33.87 -29.08 -13.01
N ARG A 483 34.70 -30.11 -12.96
CA ARG A 483 36.13 -29.94 -13.25
C ARG A 483 36.25 -29.46 -14.69
N GLN A 484 36.74 -28.24 -14.89
CA GLN A 484 37.28 -27.84 -16.18
C GLN A 484 38.47 -28.77 -16.49
N ASN A 485 38.35 -29.54 -17.56
CA ASN A 485 39.48 -30.15 -18.26
C ASN A 485 39.93 -29.19 -19.36
#